data_AF-A0A815W917-F1
#
_entry.id   AF-A0A815W917-F1
#
_cell.length_a   1.000
_cell.length_b   1.000
_cell.length_c   1.000
_cell.angle_alpha   90.00
_cell.angle_beta   90.00
_cell.angle_gamma   90.00
#
_symmetry.space_group_name_H-M   'P 1'
#
loop_
_entity.id
_entity.type
_entity.pdbx_description
1 polymer ?
#
loop_
_entity_poly.entity_id
_entity_poly.type
_entity_poly.pdbx_seq_one_letter_code
_entity_poly.pdbx_strand_id
1 'polypeptide(L)'
;HINCYGTKLLFDIATKQEHMEMIIYASSIMTVFGYLENKPYSSLAKNIQPKQLLKKITINDPPIPSHFNPSFEAYSNSKIYSEELARQYSSIETINVKFICARFGWINTTDDVTSDLYDWSDKSVWCSHRDLCQFID
;
A
#
# COMPACT_ATOMS: atom_id res chain seq x y z
N HIS A 1 -7.80 14.47 -3.67
CA HIS A 1 -8.21 15.44 -2.63
C HIS A 1 -8.80 14.80 -1.38
N ILE A 2 -9.82 13.92 -1.48
CA ILE A 2 -10.48 13.35 -0.29
C ILE A 2 -9.53 12.52 0.59
N ASN A 3 -8.68 11.68 0.00
CA ASN A 3 -7.72 10.85 0.73
C ASN A 3 -6.69 11.69 1.50
N CYS A 4 -6.13 12.72 0.89
CA CYS A 4 -5.12 13.56 1.54
C CYS A 4 -5.71 14.36 2.71
N TYR A 5 -6.81 15.08 2.48
CA TYR A 5 -7.42 15.92 3.52
C TYR A 5 -8.04 15.08 4.63
N GLY A 6 -8.78 14.03 4.28
CA GLY A 6 -9.40 13.13 5.26
C GLY A 6 -8.36 12.42 6.12
N THR A 7 -7.28 11.91 5.53
CA THR A 7 -6.20 11.26 6.31
C THR A 7 -5.53 12.25 7.26
N LYS A 8 -5.21 13.45 6.78
CA LYS A 8 -4.62 14.48 7.63
C LYS A 8 -5.51 14.83 8.82
N LEU A 9 -6.80 15.05 8.57
CA LEU A 9 -7.77 15.34 9.64
C LEU A 9 -7.84 14.21 10.67
N LEU A 10 -7.89 12.95 10.21
CA LEU A 10 -7.92 11.80 11.09
C LEU A 10 -6.64 11.67 11.93
N PHE A 11 -5.46 11.88 11.32
CA PHE A 11 -4.20 11.88 12.07
C PHE A 11 -4.19 13.01 13.10
N ASP A 12 -4.57 14.23 12.72
CA ASP A 12 -4.66 15.39 13.62
C ASP A 12 -5.56 15.15 14.84
N ILE A 13 -6.67 14.44 14.67
CA ILE A 13 -7.60 14.10 15.75
C ILE A 13 -7.05 12.95 16.60
N ALA A 14 -6.57 11.89 15.95
CA ALA A 14 -6.13 10.67 16.60
C ALA A 14 -4.89 10.91 17.48
N THR A 15 -3.93 11.71 17.02
CA THR A 15 -2.70 12.00 17.79
C THR A 15 -2.91 12.94 18.98
N LYS A 16 -4.14 13.43 19.18
CA LYS A 16 -4.52 14.21 20.36
C LYS A 16 -5.28 13.38 21.40
N GLN A 17 -5.63 12.13 21.09
CA GLN A 17 -6.34 11.27 22.04
C GLN A 17 -5.35 10.66 23.03
N GLU A 18 -5.63 10.79 24.32
CA GLU A 18 -4.74 10.30 25.39
C GLU A 18 -4.52 8.77 25.34
N HIS A 19 -5.48 8.03 24.81
CA HIS A 19 -5.46 6.55 24.76
C HIS A 19 -5.06 5.99 23.39
N MET A 20 -4.68 6.83 22.43
CA MET A 20 -4.28 6.33 21.11
C MET A 20 -2.83 5.85 21.17
N GLU A 21 -2.61 4.56 20.95
CA GLU A 21 -1.26 3.97 20.95
C GLU A 21 -0.70 3.76 19.55
N MET A 22 -1.58 3.46 18.59
CA MET A 22 -1.18 3.07 17.24
C MET A 22 -2.24 3.45 16.20
N ILE A 23 -1.76 3.85 15.02
CA ILE A 23 -2.55 4.02 13.81
C ILE A 23 -1.99 3.08 12.74
N ILE A 24 -2.80 2.12 12.31
CA ILE A 24 -2.55 1.33 11.10
C ILE A 24 -3.19 2.08 9.93
N TYR A 25 -2.35 2.77 9.16
CA TYR A 25 -2.78 3.43 7.94
C TYR A 25 -2.82 2.42 6.79
N ALA A 26 -4.02 2.22 6.24
CA ALA A 26 -4.23 1.46 5.02
C ALA A 26 -3.65 2.23 3.81
N SER A 27 -2.34 2.10 3.61
CA SER A 27 -1.69 2.45 2.35
C SER A 27 -2.06 1.41 1.27
N SER A 28 -1.39 1.43 0.14
CA SER A 28 -1.71 0.55 -0.98
C SER A 28 -0.47 0.13 -1.73
N ILE A 29 -0.49 -1.08 -2.28
CA ILE A 29 0.52 -1.56 -3.23
C ILE A 29 0.62 -0.66 -4.48
N MET A 30 -0.41 0.14 -4.77
CA MET A 30 -0.41 1.12 -5.86
C MET A 30 0.74 2.14 -5.75
N THR A 31 1.30 2.37 -4.55
CA THR A 31 2.48 3.23 -4.36
C THR A 31 3.74 2.68 -5.03
N VAL A 32 3.77 1.40 -5.41
CA VAL A 32 4.90 0.73 -6.07
C VAL A 32 4.52 0.07 -7.41
N PHE A 33 3.31 0.30 -7.94
CA PHE A 33 2.88 -0.35 -9.18
C PHE A 33 3.66 0.10 -10.43
N GLY A 34 4.35 1.25 -10.39
CA GLY A 34 5.24 1.68 -11.48
C GLY A 34 6.44 0.75 -11.72
N TYR A 35 6.76 -0.14 -10.77
CA TYR A 35 7.71 -1.22 -11.04
C TYR A 35 7.23 -2.16 -12.16
N LEU A 36 5.92 -2.38 -12.29
CA LEU A 36 5.33 -3.23 -13.34
C LEU A 36 5.52 -2.65 -14.75
N GLU A 37 5.87 -1.38 -14.88
CA GLU A 37 6.17 -0.75 -16.18
C GLU A 37 7.60 -1.07 -16.64
N ASN A 38 8.44 -1.58 -15.73
CA ASN A 38 9.89 -1.73 -15.93
C ASN A 38 10.33 -3.20 -15.84
N LYS A 39 11.41 -3.56 -16.55
CA LYS A 39 12.05 -4.87 -16.35
C LYS A 39 12.69 -4.92 -14.95
N PRO A 40 12.65 -6.08 -14.25
CA PRO A 40 12.14 -7.38 -14.70
C PRO A 40 10.64 -7.61 -14.45
N TYR A 41 9.94 -6.71 -13.75
CA TYR A 41 8.56 -6.94 -13.29
C TYR A 41 7.49 -6.81 -14.37
N SER A 42 7.80 -6.15 -15.49
CA SER A 42 6.85 -5.97 -16.60
C SER A 42 6.39 -7.26 -17.27
N SER A 43 7.01 -8.40 -16.98
CA SER A 43 6.46 -9.71 -17.36
C SER A 43 5.17 -10.04 -16.61
N LEU A 44 5.06 -9.64 -15.33
CA LEU A 44 3.89 -9.91 -14.49
C LEU A 44 2.63 -9.24 -15.06
N ALA A 45 2.75 -7.97 -15.46
CA ALA A 45 1.67 -7.20 -16.08
C ALA A 45 1.28 -7.69 -17.48
N LYS A 46 2.14 -8.51 -18.12
CA LYS A 46 1.85 -9.15 -19.42
C LYS A 46 1.30 -10.57 -19.25
N ASN A 47 0.95 -10.94 -18.03
CA ASN A 47 0.56 -12.30 -17.65
C ASN A 47 1.57 -13.37 -18.09
N ILE A 48 2.87 -13.05 -18.02
CA ILE A 48 3.96 -13.99 -18.30
C ILE A 48 4.57 -14.45 -16.99
N GLN A 49 4.55 -15.76 -16.75
CA GLN A 49 5.18 -16.36 -15.58
C GLN A 49 6.69 -16.04 -15.58
N PRO A 50 7.24 -15.46 -14.49
CA PRO A 50 8.66 -15.21 -14.39
C PRO A 50 9.46 -16.51 -14.48
N LYS A 51 10.47 -16.55 -15.35
CA LYS A 51 11.40 -17.69 -15.46
C LYS A 51 12.40 -17.78 -14.31
N GLN A 52 12.55 -16.69 -13.56
CA GLN A 52 13.44 -16.56 -12.42
C GLN A 52 12.71 -15.84 -11.28
N LEU A 53 13.14 -16.07 -10.04
CA LEU A 53 12.60 -15.36 -8.90
C LEU A 53 12.84 -13.85 -9.05
N LEU A 54 11.77 -13.07 -9.01
CA LEU A 54 11.87 -11.62 -9.00
C LEU A 54 12.23 -11.15 -7.59
N LYS A 55 13.09 -10.13 -7.49
CA LYS A 55 13.41 -9.49 -6.21
C LYS A 55 12.11 -8.97 -5.60
N LYS A 56 11.86 -9.27 -4.31
CA LYS A 56 10.74 -8.66 -3.59
C LYS A 56 10.97 -7.15 -3.45
N ILE A 57 9.97 -6.35 -3.78
CA ILE A 57 9.97 -4.91 -3.51
C ILE A 57 9.72 -4.72 -2.00
N THR A 58 10.57 -3.94 -1.34
CA THR A 58 10.57 -3.73 0.11
C THR A 58 10.36 -2.26 0.45
N ILE A 59 10.26 -1.95 1.75
CA ILE A 59 10.17 -0.56 2.25
C ILE A 59 11.41 0.29 1.93
N ASN A 60 12.54 -0.35 1.60
CA ASN A 60 13.79 0.34 1.23
C ASN A 60 13.84 0.69 -0.25
N ASP A 61 12.97 0.09 -1.07
CA ASP A 61 12.85 0.43 -2.47
C ASP A 61 11.93 1.67 -2.60
N PRO A 62 12.28 2.66 -3.45
CA PRO A 62 11.52 3.89 -3.57
C PRO A 62 10.07 3.62 -4.03
N PRO A 63 9.08 4.39 -3.55
CA PRO A 63 7.75 4.35 -4.14
C PRO A 63 7.82 4.83 -5.58
N ILE A 64 7.25 4.05 -6.49
CA ILE A 64 7.11 4.39 -7.91
C ILE A 64 5.62 4.21 -8.24
N PRO A 65 4.82 5.29 -8.25
CA PRO A 65 3.42 5.20 -8.62
C PRO A 65 3.31 4.77 -10.09
N SER A 66 2.22 4.09 -10.44
CA SER A 66 1.97 3.76 -11.84
C SER A 66 1.39 4.95 -12.60
N HIS A 67 1.77 5.04 -13.88
CA HIS A 67 1.27 6.01 -14.85
C HIS A 67 0.28 5.39 -15.84
N PHE A 68 -0.28 4.19 -15.56
CA PHE A 68 -1.24 3.54 -16.45
C PHE A 68 -2.46 4.41 -16.76
N ASN A 69 -2.96 5.18 -15.78
CA ASN A 69 -3.97 6.20 -16.00
C ASN A 69 -3.96 7.28 -14.89
N PRO A 70 -4.51 8.48 -15.15
CA PRO A 70 -4.49 9.59 -14.20
C PRO A 70 -5.18 9.31 -12.86
N SER A 71 -6.22 8.46 -12.84
CA SER A 71 -6.93 8.12 -11.60
C SER A 71 -6.08 7.23 -10.69
N PHE A 72 -5.37 6.26 -11.26
CA PHE A 72 -4.42 5.41 -10.52
C PHE A 72 -3.24 6.21 -10.02
N GLU A 73 -2.71 7.12 -10.83
CA GLU A 73 -1.63 8.01 -10.41
C GLU A 73 -2.07 8.90 -9.24
N ALA A 74 -3.24 9.55 -9.36
CA ALA A 74 -3.79 10.39 -8.30
C ALA A 74 -4.05 9.60 -6.99
N TYR A 75 -4.57 8.39 -7.09
CA TYR A 75 -4.76 7.51 -5.95
C TYR A 75 -3.41 7.12 -5.30
N SER A 76 -2.45 6.65 -6.10
CA SER A 76 -1.12 6.24 -5.64
C SER A 76 -0.41 7.39 -4.93
N ASN A 77 -0.40 8.58 -5.54
CA ASN A 77 0.18 9.78 -4.95
C ASN A 77 -0.51 10.19 -3.65
N SER A 78 -1.83 9.99 -3.54
CA SER A 78 -2.53 10.25 -2.27
C SER A 78 -2.11 9.30 -1.15
N LYS A 79 -1.72 8.06 -1.48
CA LYS A 79 -1.20 7.09 -0.50
C LYS A 79 0.23 7.42 -0.11
N ILE A 80 1.10 7.73 -1.08
CA ILE A 80 2.48 8.18 -0.83
C ILE A 80 2.50 9.43 0.07
N TYR A 81 1.63 10.41 -0.22
CA TYR A 81 1.47 11.60 0.61
C TYR A 81 1.19 11.26 2.07
N SER A 82 0.25 10.34 2.33
CA SER A 82 -0.11 9.96 3.68
C SER A 82 0.94 9.08 4.38
N GLU A 83 1.74 8.30 3.65
CA GLU A 83 2.90 7.59 4.21
C GLU A 83 3.93 8.60 4.73
N GLU A 84 4.23 9.63 3.94
CA GLU A 84 5.12 10.72 4.34
C GLU A 84 4.53 11.52 5.51
N LEU A 85 3.21 11.76 5.50
CA LEU A 85 2.52 12.41 6.61
C LEU A 85 2.68 11.60 7.91
N ALA A 86 2.47 10.28 7.88
CA ALA A 86 2.67 9.41 9.03
C ALA A 86 4.12 9.50 9.57
N ARG A 87 5.11 9.52 8.66
CA ARG A 87 6.51 9.72 9.03
C ARG A 87 6.72 11.06 9.76
N GLN A 88 6.13 12.14 9.25
CA GLN A 88 6.21 13.45 9.89
C GLN A 88 5.59 13.44 11.29
N TYR A 89 4.38 12.90 11.46
CA TYR A 89 3.74 12.82 12.79
C TYR A 89 4.56 11.96 13.76
N SER A 90 5.11 10.83 13.29
CA SER A 90 5.98 9.97 14.11
C SER A 90 7.28 10.63 14.56
N SER A 91 7.70 11.72 13.88
CA SER A 91 8.92 12.46 14.21
C SER A 91 8.69 13.60 15.22
N ILE A 92 7.43 13.90 15.55
CA ILE A 92 7.09 14.95 16.52
C ILE A 92 7.21 14.38 17.93
N GLU A 93 8.11 14.92 18.74
CA GLU A 93 8.43 14.42 20.10
C GLU A 93 7.22 14.36 21.05
N THR A 94 6.23 15.25 20.86
CA THR A 94 5.02 15.29 21.69
C THR A 94 3.95 14.29 21.26
N ILE A 95 4.13 13.59 20.13
CA ILE A 95 3.21 12.58 19.62
C ILE A 95 3.73 11.20 20.03
N ASN A 96 3.02 10.54 20.94
CA ASN A 96 3.35 9.18 21.39
C ASN A 96 2.56 8.08 20.66
N VAL A 97 2.13 8.34 19.42
CA VAL A 97 1.36 7.41 18.59
C VAL A 97 2.26 6.71 17.59
N LYS A 98 2.22 5.38 17.55
CA LYS A 98 2.93 4.58 16.53
C LYS A 98 2.17 4.60 15.22
N PHE A 99 2.89 4.64 14.11
CA PHE A 99 2.30 4.57 12.78
C PHE A 99 2.79 3.33 12.03
N ILE A 100 1.84 2.58 11.46
CA ILE A 100 2.13 1.48 10.53
C ILE A 100 1.48 1.82 9.19
N CYS A 101 2.30 2.08 8.17
CA CYS A 101 1.82 2.28 6.81
C CYS A 101 1.82 0.95 6.05
N ALA A 102 0.69 0.24 6.10
CA ALA A 102 0.55 -1.05 5.45
C ALA A 102 0.18 -0.87 3.96
N ARG A 103 1.08 -1.25 3.05
CA ARG A 103 0.82 -1.24 1.60
C ARG A 103 0.01 -2.47 1.21
N PHE A 104 -1.28 -2.48 1.58
CA PHE A 104 -2.18 -3.59 1.26
C PHE A 104 -2.29 -3.78 -0.26
N GLY A 105 -2.23 -5.04 -0.66
CA GLY A 105 -2.41 -5.46 -2.04
C GLY A 105 -3.87 -5.70 -2.40
N TRP A 106 -4.15 -6.75 -3.17
CA TRP A 106 -5.51 -7.12 -3.57
C TRP A 106 -6.20 -7.93 -2.50
N ILE A 107 -7.10 -7.26 -1.80
CA ILE A 107 -8.07 -7.85 -0.87
C ILE A 107 -9.42 -7.80 -1.59
N ASN A 108 -9.84 -8.94 -2.13
CA ASN A 108 -11.05 -9.05 -2.95
C ASN A 108 -12.18 -9.68 -2.14
N THR A 109 -13.43 -9.35 -2.47
CA THR A 109 -14.62 -9.96 -1.85
C THR A 109 -14.59 -11.49 -1.95
N THR A 110 -14.17 -12.00 -3.10
CA THR A 110 -13.79 -13.39 -3.26
C THR A 110 -12.41 -13.57 -2.63
N ASP A 111 -12.37 -14.19 -1.45
CA ASP A 111 -11.16 -14.47 -0.68
C ASP A 111 -10.38 -15.67 -1.26
N ASP A 112 -10.07 -15.61 -2.55
CA ASP A 112 -9.42 -16.69 -3.30
C ASP A 112 -8.63 -16.14 -4.50
N VAL A 113 -7.35 -16.51 -4.60
CA VAL A 113 -6.42 -16.15 -5.69
C VAL A 113 -6.22 -17.26 -6.72
N THR A 114 -6.78 -18.44 -6.47
CA THR A 114 -6.53 -19.65 -7.29
C THR A 114 -7.23 -19.63 -8.65
N SER A 115 -8.09 -18.64 -8.90
CA SER A 115 -8.74 -18.46 -10.20
C SER A 115 -7.75 -18.15 -11.32
N ASP A 116 -7.91 -18.83 -12.45
CA ASP A 116 -7.18 -18.52 -13.70
C ASP A 116 -7.56 -17.14 -14.29
N LEU A 117 -8.57 -16.48 -13.74
CA LEU A 117 -8.96 -15.13 -14.11
C LEU A 117 -7.98 -14.05 -13.62
N TYR A 118 -7.08 -14.38 -12.68
CA TYR A 118 -6.08 -13.45 -12.18
C TYR A 118 -4.77 -13.55 -12.96
N ASP A 119 -4.32 -12.42 -13.48
CA ASP A 119 -3.01 -12.30 -14.10
C ASP A 119 -1.90 -12.41 -13.03
N TRP A 120 -0.67 -12.70 -13.48
CA TRP A 120 0.48 -12.82 -12.58
C TRP A 120 0.74 -11.57 -11.71
N SER A 121 0.37 -10.37 -12.17
CA SER A 121 0.41 -9.16 -11.34
C SER A 121 -0.51 -9.27 -10.14
N ASP A 122 -1.74 -9.72 -10.34
CA ASP A 122 -2.76 -9.80 -9.28
C ASP A 122 -2.40 -10.89 -8.27
N LYS A 123 -1.95 -12.04 -8.77
CA LYS A 123 -1.48 -13.15 -7.94
C LYS A 123 -0.30 -12.75 -7.05
N SER A 124 0.57 -11.86 -7.53
CA SER A 124 1.76 -11.43 -6.79
C SER A 124 1.48 -10.46 -5.63
N VAL A 125 0.28 -9.88 -5.59
CA VAL A 125 -0.10 -8.86 -4.60
C VAL A 125 -1.38 -9.22 -3.85
N TRP A 126 -1.96 -10.40 -4.08
CA TRP A 126 -3.14 -10.83 -3.35
C TRP A 126 -2.86 -11.00 -1.85
N CYS A 127 -3.85 -10.65 -1.04
CA CYS A 127 -3.82 -10.79 0.42
C CYS A 127 -5.18 -11.32 0.88
N SER A 128 -5.18 -12.42 1.62
CA SER A 128 -6.42 -13.01 2.13
C SER A 128 -7.05 -12.16 3.24
N HIS A 129 -8.35 -12.29 3.46
CA HIS A 129 -8.99 -11.68 4.63
C HIS A 129 -8.40 -12.19 5.95
N ARG A 130 -8.01 -13.48 5.99
CA ARG A 130 -7.35 -14.06 7.16
C ARG A 130 -6.02 -13.37 7.48
N ASP A 131 -5.18 -13.17 6.46
CA ASP A 131 -3.88 -12.53 6.63
C ASP A 131 -4.04 -11.05 6.99
N LEU A 132 -5.04 -10.37 6.42
CA LEU A 132 -5.41 -9.01 6.82
C LEU A 132 -5.81 -8.94 8.29
N CYS A 133 -6.72 -9.81 8.74
CA CYS A 133 -7.16 -9.85 10.13
C CYS A 133 -6.00 -10.13 11.09
N GLN A 134 -5.18 -11.14 10.79
CA GLN A 134 -3.98 -11.43 11.60
C GLN A 134 -2.97 -10.30 11.64
N PHE A 135 -2.93 -9.45 10.63
CA PHE A 135 -2.02 -8.31 10.59
C PHE A 135 -2.51 -7.13 11.47
N ILE A 136 -3.84 -6.94 11.57
CA ILE A 136 -4.42 -5.82 12.32
C ILE A 136 -4.73 -6.14 13.79
N ASP A 137 -4.82 -7.43 14.13
CA ASP A 137 -5.01 -7.95 15.49
C ASP A 137 -3.70 -7.92 16.31
#